data_AF-A0A968P657-F1
#
_entry.id   AF-A0A968P657-F1
#
_cell.length_a   1.000
_cell.length_b   1.000
_cell.length_c   1.000
_cell.angle_alpha   90.00
_cell.angle_beta   90.00
_cell.angle_gamma   90.00
#
_symmetry.space_group_name_H-M   'P 1'
#
loop_
_entity.id
_entity.type
_entity.pdbx_description
1 polymer ?
#
loop_
_entity_poly.entity_id
_entity_poly.type
_entity_poly.pdbx_seq_one_letter_code
_entity_poly.pdbx_strand_id
1 'polypeptide(L)'
;MTTLRQRIERMLPARLRILRGIRREKKGLARADEAGCDLRNLRSHPAVDVHRWLTDVDVEPAWRHAAARLEALAIPDDTGGINLGDRRAIFYLLSQLGSASILEIGTHVGASTTTIAAALATSRENGGKQARLVSVDIRDVNSQVSNHGWNTACDNRPRR
;
A
#
# COMPACT_ATOMS: atom_id res chain seq x y z
N MET A 1 8.19 -23.81 28.58
CA MET A 1 7.09 -24.80 28.63
C MET A 1 5.96 -24.29 27.75
N THR A 2 5.64 -24.97 26.65
CA THR A 2 4.56 -24.56 25.74
C THR A 2 3.19 -24.84 26.36
N THR A 3 2.28 -23.85 26.30
CA THR A 3 0.95 -23.99 26.92
C THR A 3 0.07 -24.95 26.11
N LEU A 4 -0.88 -25.63 26.77
CA LEU A 4 -1.82 -26.56 26.12
C LEU A 4 -2.52 -25.93 24.90
N ARG A 5 -2.80 -24.63 25.00
CA ARG A 5 -3.38 -23.80 23.93
C ARG A 5 -2.48 -23.72 22.68
N GLN A 6 -1.18 -23.55 22.85
CA GLN A 6 -0.21 -23.48 21.74
C GLN A 6 -0.06 -24.83 21.02
N ARG A 7 -0.23 -25.95 21.73
CA ARG A 7 -0.27 -27.30 21.13
C ARG A 7 -1.52 -27.50 20.27
N ILE A 8 -2.70 -27.13 20.77
CA ILE A 8 -3.96 -27.25 20.03
C ILE A 8 -3.97 -26.35 18.78
N GLU A 9 -3.42 -25.13 18.87
CA GLU A 9 -3.33 -24.23 17.72
C GLU A 9 -2.43 -24.74 16.59
N ARG A 10 -1.44 -25.57 16.91
CA ARG A 10 -0.57 -26.23 15.91
C ARG A 10 -1.21 -27.45 15.26
N MET A 11 -2.21 -28.04 15.90
CA MET A 11 -2.96 -29.19 15.38
C MET A 11 -4.14 -28.75 14.50
N LEU A 12 -4.50 -27.47 14.51
CA LEU A 12 -5.54 -26.93 13.63
C LEU A 12 -5.05 -26.80 12.18
N PRO A 13 -5.80 -27.34 11.20
CA PRO A 13 -5.55 -27.09 9.78
C PRO A 13 -5.40 -25.59 9.47
N ALA A 14 -4.49 -25.25 8.57
CA ALA A 14 -4.18 -23.84 8.22
C ALA A 14 -5.44 -23.02 7.88
N ARG A 15 -6.39 -23.63 7.15
CA ARG A 15 -7.68 -23.01 6.81
C ARG A 15 -8.50 -22.59 8.04
N LEU A 16 -8.60 -23.46 9.05
CA LEU A 16 -9.35 -23.15 10.28
C LEU A 16 -8.66 -22.07 11.11
N ARG A 17 -7.32 -22.06 11.13
CA ARG A 17 -6.54 -21.01 11.81
C ARG A 17 -6.74 -19.64 11.14
N ILE A 18 -6.71 -19.58 9.80
CA ILE A 18 -6.97 -18.36 9.02
C ILE A 18 -8.40 -17.86 9.29
N LEU A 19 -9.41 -18.73 9.17
CA LEU A 19 -10.81 -18.34 9.40
C LEU A 19 -11.05 -17.82 10.83
N ARG A 20 -10.39 -18.42 11.82
CA ARG A 20 -10.47 -17.97 13.21
C ARG A 20 -9.77 -16.62 13.42
N GLY A 21 -8.63 -16.39 12.76
CA GLY A 21 -7.96 -15.09 12.71
C GLY A 21 -8.87 -14.01 12.14
N ILE A 22 -9.43 -14.24 10.94
CA ILE A 22 -10.37 -13.32 10.28
C ILE A 22 -11.57 -12.99 11.17
N ARG A 23 -12.18 -13.99 11.84
CA ARG A 23 -13.30 -13.75 12.76
C ARG A 23 -12.91 -12.89 13.96
N ARG A 24 -11.69 -13.08 14.49
CA ARG A 24 -11.17 -12.29 15.61
C ARG A 24 -10.92 -10.85 15.19
N GLU A 25 -10.28 -10.63 14.05
CA GLU A 25 -10.02 -9.30 13.49
C GLU A 25 -11.32 -8.57 13.17
N LYS A 26 -12.30 -9.23 12.54
CA LYS A 26 -13.63 -8.64 12.31
C LYS A 26 -14.31 -8.16 13.60
N LYS A 27 -14.22 -8.96 14.68
CA LYS A 27 -14.74 -8.55 15.99
C LYS A 27 -13.95 -7.40 16.61
N GLY A 28 -12.64 -7.34 16.38
CA GLY A 28 -11.79 -6.22 16.81
C GLY A 28 -12.13 -4.94 16.07
N LEU A 29 -12.26 -5.01 14.74
CA LEU A 29 -12.63 -3.88 13.88
C LEU A 29 -14.04 -3.36 14.23
N ALA A 30 -15.00 -4.24 14.45
CA ALA A 30 -16.36 -3.85 14.88
C ALA A 30 -16.42 -3.19 16.26
N ARG A 31 -15.32 -3.25 17.03
CA ARG A 31 -15.18 -2.59 18.34
C ARG A 31 -14.20 -1.42 18.30
N ALA A 32 -13.55 -1.17 17.16
CA ALA A 32 -12.69 -0.02 17.01
C ALA A 32 -13.58 1.23 17.00
N ASP A 33 -13.13 2.27 17.71
CA ASP A 33 -13.82 3.54 17.65
C ASP A 33 -13.79 4.06 16.21
N GLU A 34 -14.95 4.49 15.71
CA GLU A 34 -15.01 5.17 14.43
C GLU A 34 -14.25 6.48 14.55
N ALA A 35 -13.14 6.60 13.81
CA ALA A 35 -12.47 7.87 13.67
C ALA A 35 -13.39 8.80 12.86
N GLY A 36 -13.75 9.94 13.45
CA GLY A 36 -14.45 10.99 12.73
C GLY A 36 -13.56 11.53 11.60
N CYS A 37 -13.89 11.19 10.35
CA CYS A 37 -13.21 11.72 9.18
C CYS A 37 -13.96 12.92 8.63
N ASP A 38 -13.28 14.06 8.50
CA ASP A 38 -13.83 15.22 7.80
C ASP A 38 -13.80 14.99 6.29
N LEU A 39 -14.97 14.71 5.71
CA LEU A 39 -15.12 14.46 4.28
C LEU A 39 -15.41 15.73 3.46
N ARG A 40 -15.47 16.93 4.07
CA ARG A 40 -15.82 18.18 3.36
C ARG A 40 -14.87 18.51 2.21
N ASN A 41 -13.62 18.08 2.31
CA ASN A 41 -12.60 18.28 1.27
C ASN A 41 -12.53 17.15 0.25
N LEU A 42 -13.33 16.08 0.43
CA LEU A 42 -13.40 14.98 -0.50
C LEU A 42 -14.20 15.42 -1.73
N ARG A 43 -13.49 15.77 -2.80
CA ARG A 43 -14.13 16.11 -4.06
C ARG A 43 -14.69 14.82 -4.68
N SER A 44 -16.00 14.77 -4.85
CA SER A 44 -16.58 13.82 -5.80
C SER A 44 -16.12 14.23 -7.20
N HIS A 45 -15.51 13.31 -7.93
CA HIS A 45 -15.06 13.55 -9.30
C HIS A 45 -16.05 12.82 -10.23
N PRO A 46 -17.13 13.50 -10.68
CA PRO A 46 -18.33 12.85 -11.21
C PRO A 46 -18.16 12.14 -12.57
N ALA A 47 -16.94 12.10 -13.11
CA ALA A 47 -16.64 11.45 -14.39
C ALA A 47 -15.19 10.96 -14.44
N VAL A 48 -14.73 10.22 -13.41
CA VAL A 48 -13.48 9.46 -13.55
C VAL A 48 -13.78 8.22 -14.38
N ASP A 49 -13.48 8.31 -15.68
CA ASP A 49 -13.38 7.13 -16.52
C ASP A 49 -11.99 6.52 -16.33
N VAL A 50 -11.89 5.65 -15.31
CA VAL A 50 -10.63 4.96 -14.97
C VAL A 50 -10.10 4.17 -16.16
N HIS A 51 -10.99 3.55 -16.94
CA HIS A 51 -10.57 2.78 -18.11
C HIS A 51 -9.89 3.69 -19.12
N ARG A 52 -10.54 4.80 -19.49
CA ARG A 52 -9.93 5.81 -20.38
C ARG A 52 -8.57 6.28 -19.85
N TRP A 53 -8.47 6.55 -18.55
CA TRP A 53 -7.21 7.02 -17.96
C TRP A 53 -6.11 5.98 -18.00
N LEU A 54 -6.42 4.69 -17.82
CA LEU A 54 -5.45 3.59 -17.85
C LEU A 54 -5.07 3.17 -19.29
N THR A 55 -5.87 3.54 -20.28
CA THR A 55 -5.61 3.24 -21.71
C THR A 55 -5.17 4.46 -22.52
N ASP A 56 -4.83 5.57 -21.86
CA ASP A 56 -4.44 6.80 -22.55
C ASP A 56 -3.09 6.61 -23.29
N VAL A 57 -3.15 6.71 -24.62
CA VAL A 57 -1.99 6.54 -25.48
C VAL A 57 -1.01 7.71 -25.38
N ASP A 58 -1.48 8.89 -24.95
CA ASP A 58 -0.65 10.10 -24.84
C ASP A 58 0.29 10.02 -23.62
N VAL A 59 -0.03 9.19 -22.62
CA VAL A 59 0.80 8.97 -21.43
C VAL A 59 1.90 7.92 -21.69
N GLU A 60 1.72 7.05 -22.68
CA GLU A 60 2.64 5.93 -22.94
C GLU A 60 4.11 6.37 -23.18
N PRO A 61 4.41 7.42 -23.96
CA PRO A 61 5.79 7.87 -24.14
C PRO A 61 6.44 8.31 -22.83
N ALA A 62 5.69 9.03 -22.00
CA ALA A 62 6.15 9.47 -20.69
C ALA A 62 6.38 8.29 -19.74
N TRP A 63 5.48 7.30 -19.76
CA TRP A 63 5.65 6.06 -19.02
C TRP A 63 6.91 5.31 -19.45
N ARG A 64 7.18 5.14 -20.75
CA ARG A 64 8.38 4.45 -21.23
C ARG A 64 9.67 5.14 -20.76
N HIS A 65 9.70 6.47 -20.83
CA HIS A 65 10.84 7.25 -20.34
C HIS A 65 11.03 7.09 -18.82
N ALA A 66 9.95 7.13 -18.05
CA ALA A 66 9.99 6.90 -16.61
C ALA A 66 10.39 5.45 -16.26
N ALA A 67 9.86 4.46 -16.97
CA ALA A 67 10.12 3.04 -16.76
C ALA A 67 11.62 2.73 -16.90
N ALA A 68 12.31 3.28 -17.90
CA ALA A 68 13.75 3.13 -18.05
C ALA A 68 14.54 3.66 -16.83
N ARG A 69 14.09 4.78 -16.24
CA ARG A 69 14.71 5.35 -15.02
C ARG A 69 14.40 4.49 -13.79
N LEU A 70 13.20 3.93 -13.69
CA LEU A 70 12.78 3.07 -12.60
C LEU A 70 13.52 1.71 -12.64
N GLU A 71 13.76 1.17 -13.83
CA GLU A 71 14.53 -0.07 -14.02
C GLU A 71 15.96 0.07 -13.50
N ALA A 72 16.58 1.25 -13.67
CA ALA A 72 17.91 1.54 -13.14
C ALA A 72 17.99 1.51 -11.60
N LEU A 73 16.86 1.60 -10.90
CA LEU A 73 16.80 1.44 -9.44
C LEU A 73 16.84 -0.03 -8.99
N ALA A 74 16.69 -0.96 -9.94
CA ALA A 74 16.73 -2.41 -9.72
C ALA A 74 15.84 -2.88 -8.55
N ILE A 75 14.67 -2.26 -8.38
CA ILE A 75 13.69 -2.67 -7.35
C ILE A 75 13.15 -4.05 -7.75
N PRO A 76 13.35 -5.10 -6.94
CA PRO A 76 12.98 -6.45 -7.36
C PRO A 76 11.47 -6.58 -7.52
N ASP A 77 11.08 -7.26 -8.60
CA ASP A 77 9.73 -7.75 -8.75
C ASP A 77 9.48 -8.92 -7.79
N ASP A 78 8.20 -9.25 -7.57
CA ASP A 78 7.77 -10.38 -6.73
C ASP A 78 8.20 -10.35 -5.26
N THR A 79 8.56 -9.18 -4.72
CA THR A 79 8.81 -9.00 -3.28
C THR A 79 7.53 -9.04 -2.43
N GLY A 80 6.35 -9.24 -3.02
CA GLY A 80 5.06 -9.11 -2.35
C GLY A 80 4.52 -7.68 -2.31
N GLY A 81 5.13 -6.76 -3.07
CA GLY A 81 4.62 -5.41 -3.33
C GLY A 81 3.79 -5.32 -4.62
N ILE A 82 3.83 -4.17 -5.27
CA ILE A 82 3.12 -3.91 -6.53
C ILE A 82 3.90 -4.45 -7.75
N ASN A 83 3.18 -5.03 -8.71
CA ASN A 83 3.76 -5.56 -9.94
C ASN A 83 3.96 -4.45 -11.00
N LEU A 84 4.57 -4.77 -12.15
CA LEU A 84 4.82 -3.80 -13.22
C LEU A 84 3.53 -3.18 -13.80
N GLY A 85 2.46 -3.96 -13.92
CA GLY A 85 1.15 -3.48 -14.36
C GLY A 85 0.55 -2.48 -13.39
N ASP A 86 0.66 -2.73 -12.09
CA ASP A 86 0.23 -1.81 -11.04
C ASP A 86 1.04 -0.51 -11.06
N ARG A 87 2.37 -0.60 -11.26
CA ARG A 87 3.25 0.57 -11.40
C ARG A 87 2.80 1.43 -12.58
N ARG A 88 2.58 0.81 -13.74
CA ARG A 88 2.05 1.50 -14.91
C ARG A 88 0.71 2.16 -14.61
N ALA A 89 -0.22 1.44 -13.99
CA ALA A 89 -1.54 1.98 -13.65
C ALA A 89 -1.45 3.19 -12.72
N ILE A 90 -0.61 3.14 -11.68
CA ILE A 90 -0.37 4.27 -10.77
C ILE A 90 0.19 5.47 -11.54
N PHE A 91 1.17 5.25 -12.42
CA PHE A 91 1.76 6.33 -13.23
C PHE A 91 0.70 7.01 -14.11
N TYR A 92 -0.15 6.22 -14.77
CA TYR A 92 -1.23 6.72 -15.61
C TYR A 92 -2.25 7.52 -14.81
N LEU A 93 -2.74 6.98 -13.69
CA LEU A 93 -3.68 7.66 -12.82
C LEU A 93 -3.15 9.01 -12.34
N LEU A 94 -1.89 9.07 -11.88
CA LEU A 94 -1.31 10.31 -11.37
C LEU A 94 -1.04 11.34 -12.46
N SER A 95 -0.70 10.89 -13.67
CA SER A 95 -0.53 11.76 -14.83
C SER A 95 -1.84 12.46 -15.21
N GLN A 96 -2.98 11.77 -15.05
CA GLN A 96 -4.31 12.31 -15.34
C GLN A 96 -4.89 13.14 -14.18
N LEU A 97 -4.63 12.74 -12.93
CA LEU A 97 -5.17 13.42 -11.75
C LEU A 97 -4.54 14.80 -11.49
N GLY A 98 -3.28 15.01 -11.90
CA GLY A 98 -2.57 16.28 -11.64
C GLY A 98 -2.43 16.58 -10.14
N SER A 99 -2.25 15.55 -9.32
CA SER A 99 -2.24 15.65 -7.86
C SER A 99 -1.11 16.54 -7.33
N ALA A 100 -1.46 17.55 -6.52
CA ALA A 100 -0.48 18.43 -5.87
C ALA A 100 0.11 17.83 -4.58
N SER A 101 -0.56 16.84 -3.98
CA SER A 101 -0.11 16.18 -2.76
C SER A 101 -0.53 14.71 -2.76
N ILE A 102 0.39 13.83 -2.41
CA ILE A 102 0.16 12.38 -2.32
C ILE A 102 0.63 11.90 -0.96
N LEU A 103 -0.23 11.13 -0.30
CA LEU A 103 0.10 10.35 0.89
C LEU A 103 0.11 8.87 0.51
N GLU A 104 1.23 8.22 0.73
CA GLU A 104 1.39 6.77 0.63
C GLU A 104 1.48 6.18 2.04
N ILE A 105 0.72 5.11 2.28
CA ILE A 105 0.77 4.32 3.52
C ILE A 105 1.15 2.90 3.16
N GLY A 106 2.27 2.41 3.71
CA GLY A 106 2.84 1.11 3.39
C GLY A 106 3.80 1.18 2.21
N THR A 107 5.01 1.68 2.45
CA THR A 107 6.07 1.82 1.44
C THR A 107 6.67 0.48 1.02
N HIS A 108 6.84 -0.44 1.97
CA HIS A 108 7.51 -1.73 1.75
C HIS A 108 8.89 -1.54 1.09
N VAL A 109 9.12 -2.10 -0.10
CA VAL A 109 10.38 -1.94 -0.87
C VAL A 109 10.46 -0.66 -1.71
N GLY A 110 9.42 0.19 -1.71
CA GLY A 110 9.42 1.48 -2.40
C GLY A 110 9.08 1.44 -3.90
N ALA A 111 8.54 0.32 -4.40
CA ALA A 111 8.15 0.20 -5.81
C ALA A 111 7.04 1.19 -6.20
N SER A 112 6.02 1.35 -5.36
CA SER A 112 4.96 2.35 -5.51
C SER A 112 5.51 3.76 -5.31
N THR A 113 6.29 3.99 -4.27
CA THR A 113 6.88 5.31 -3.96
C THR A 113 7.67 5.90 -5.12
N THR A 114 8.56 5.09 -5.72
CA THR A 114 9.40 5.54 -6.83
C THR A 114 8.58 5.77 -8.10
N THR A 115 7.60 4.93 -8.37
CA THR A 115 6.63 5.11 -9.46
C THR A 115 5.84 6.42 -9.30
N ILE A 116 5.34 6.69 -8.09
CA ILE A 116 4.63 7.93 -7.75
C ILE A 116 5.55 9.13 -7.98
N ALA A 117 6.78 9.07 -7.47
CA ALA A 117 7.77 10.13 -7.64
C ALA A 117 8.09 10.38 -9.13
N ALA A 118 8.18 9.33 -9.95
CA ALA A 118 8.41 9.45 -11.38
C ALA A 118 7.25 10.16 -12.09
N ALA A 119 5.99 9.78 -11.79
CA ALA A 119 4.82 10.45 -12.36
C ALA A 119 4.76 11.95 -12.01
N LEU A 120 5.04 12.28 -10.74
CA LEU A 120 5.10 13.68 -10.29
C LEU A 120 6.24 14.46 -10.97
N ALA A 121 7.41 13.83 -11.16
CA ALA A 121 8.53 14.46 -11.83
C ALA A 121 8.21 14.77 -13.29
N THR A 122 7.63 13.82 -14.03
CA THR A 122 7.16 14.01 -15.40
C THR A 122 6.08 15.09 -15.49
N SER A 123 5.11 15.10 -14.58
CA SER A 123 4.08 16.14 -14.55
C SER A 123 4.71 17.53 -14.42
N ARG A 124 5.71 17.67 -13.52
CA ARG A 124 6.45 18.93 -13.35
C ARG A 124 7.26 19.32 -14.59
N GLU A 125 7.91 18.38 -15.25
CA GLU A 125 8.64 18.60 -16.52
C GLU A 125 7.70 19.13 -17.62
N ASN A 126 6.44 18.69 -17.62
CA ASN A 126 5.40 19.14 -18.55
C ASN A 126 4.66 20.42 -18.12
N GLY A 127 5.24 21.22 -17.22
CA GLY A 127 4.65 22.48 -16.74
C GLY A 127 3.58 22.31 -15.65
N GLY A 128 3.45 21.11 -15.08
CA GLY A 128 2.61 20.83 -13.92
C GLY A 128 3.10 21.52 -12.63
N LYS A 129 2.23 21.54 -11.62
CA LYS A 129 2.53 22.18 -10.32
C LYS A 129 3.58 21.39 -9.55
N GLN A 130 4.29 22.08 -8.65
CA GLN A 130 5.10 21.40 -7.64
C GLN A 130 4.22 20.49 -6.80
N ALA A 131 4.63 19.23 -6.65
CA ALA A 131 3.90 18.22 -5.91
C ALA A 131 4.67 17.77 -4.67
N ARG A 132 3.93 17.40 -3.62
CA ARG A 132 4.46 16.87 -2.36
C ARG A 132 4.12 15.38 -2.25
N LEU A 133 5.13 14.54 -2.07
CA LEU A 133 4.97 13.13 -1.71
C LEU A 133 5.34 12.93 -0.24
N VAL A 134 4.41 12.37 0.54
CA VAL A 134 4.67 11.87 1.89
C VAL A 134 4.44 10.37 1.87
N SER A 135 5.41 9.60 2.35
CA SER A 135 5.30 8.15 2.48
C SER A 135 5.51 7.77 3.93
N VAL A 136 4.69 6.85 4.42
CA VAL A 136 4.72 6.37 5.81
C VAL A 136 4.73 4.85 5.80
N ASP A 137 5.67 4.26 6.55
CA ASP A 137 5.74 2.82 6.74
C ASP A 137 5.99 2.44 8.20
N ILE A 138 5.61 1.22 8.54
CA ILE A 138 5.89 0.65 9.87
C ILE A 138 7.31 0.09 9.85
N ARG A 139 8.19 0.71 10.63
CA ARG A 139 9.60 0.30 10.73
C ARG A 139 9.80 -1.17 11.14
N ASP A 140 8.98 -1.66 12.06
CA ASP A 140 9.03 -3.05 12.51
C ASP A 140 7.63 -3.52 12.95
N VAL A 141 6.99 -4.29 12.08
CA VAL A 141 5.67 -4.90 12.30
C VAL A 141 5.68 -5.98 13.39
N ASN A 142 6.85 -6.41 13.85
CA ASN A 142 7.03 -7.41 14.91
C ASN A 142 7.66 -6.82 16.18
N SER A 143 7.83 -5.50 16.28
CA SER A 143 8.52 -4.89 17.41
C SER A 143 7.79 -5.16 18.73
N GLN A 144 8.46 -5.84 19.66
CA GLN A 144 7.90 -6.13 20.99
C GLN A 144 7.99 -4.95 21.96
N VAL A 145 8.77 -3.92 21.61
CA VAL A 145 9.03 -2.73 22.44
C VAL A 145 7.81 -1.82 22.52
N SER A 146 6.82 -2.08 21.67
CA SER A 146 5.70 -1.20 21.46
C SER A 146 4.42 -2.02 21.71
N ASN A 147 3.72 -1.70 22.80
CA ASN A 147 2.47 -2.34 23.20
C ASN A 147 1.30 -1.86 22.30
N HIS A 148 1.55 -1.76 20.99
CA HIS A 148 0.56 -1.37 19.99
C HIS A 148 -0.33 -2.59 19.72
N GLY A 149 -1.64 -2.36 19.62
CA GLY A 149 -2.69 -3.39 19.62
C GLY A 149 -2.54 -4.54 18.59
N TRP A 150 -1.62 -4.43 17.65
CA TRP A 150 -1.29 -5.45 16.64
C TRP A 150 -0.58 -6.70 17.22
N ASN A 151 0.27 -6.55 18.25
CA ASN A 151 1.05 -7.67 18.80
C ASN A 151 0.23 -8.65 19.64
N THR A 152 -0.93 -8.21 20.18
CA THR A 152 -1.78 -9.08 21.02
C THR A 152 -2.50 -10.16 20.21
N ALA A 153 -2.46 -10.11 18.88
CA ALA A 153 -3.06 -11.12 18.01
C ALA A 153 -2.12 -12.30 17.68
N CYS A 154 -0.81 -12.07 17.64
CA CYS A 154 0.17 -12.98 17.02
C CYS A 154 1.13 -13.70 17.98
N ASP A 155 1.09 -13.40 19.29
CA ASP A 155 2.07 -13.90 20.28
C ASP A 155 1.84 -15.34 20.77
N ASN A 156 1.59 -16.29 19.86
CA ASN A 156 1.52 -17.72 20.17
C ASN A 156 2.53 -18.59 19.43
N ARG A 157 3.53 -18.00 18.76
CA ARG A 157 4.64 -18.77 18.19
C ARG A 157 5.75 -18.96 19.24
N PRO A 158 6.12 -20.20 19.59
CA PRO A 158 7.21 -20.42 20.54
C PRO A 158 8.54 -20.05 19.88
N ARG A 159 9.33 -19.31 20.64
CA ARG A 159 10.68 -18.86 20.32
C ARG A 159 11.60 -20.08 20.16
N ARG A 160 12.44 -20.07 19.12
CA ARG A 160 13.63 -20.91 19.01
C ARG A 160 14.78 -20.20 19.69
#